data_AF-A0A959BC92-F1
#
_entry.id   AF-A0A959BC92-F1
#
_cell.length_a   1.000
_cell.length_b   1.000
_cell.length_c   1.000
_cell.angle_alpha   90.00
_cell.angle_beta   90.00
_cell.angle_gamma   90.00
#
_symmetry.space_group_name_H-M   'P 1'
#
loop_
_entity.id
_entity.type
_entity.pdbx_description
1 polymer ?
#
loop_
_entity_poly.entity_id
_entity_poly.type
_entity_poly.pdbx_seq_one_letter_code
_entity_poly.pdbx_strand_id
1 'polypeptide(L)'
;MKERGNELGKPPFIPSFLHSLIPSIPLWHWGLALLFLLLITSLGYGPAQCDFGWIASLHAAAFLVYLGMYRKANDPVALYFFLGVAVIARLLLIGAFPQLSDDIYRFLWDGRLINQGINPFAHLPSYYLQEGNQLAGLDTELFAQLNSPEYFTIYPPVAQAIFALATWLFPYSIPAATVVIKLFLFFCELGSLILLVKLLARLGFPEKGVLLYALNPMILIEVMGNLHFEGAMIFFLLLSLWWLVSGRYLFSAAALAFSVASKLLPLLFCFFLIRRLGWRRSLKYFALMGLVLLLLFSPLLGGAFFSGMGSSLRLYFQRFEFNGSIYYVLRWIGFQLSGYNLIQYLGPALAACTFLGISLAALLGRRRDWRSLPALMLFAICLYLAFTPTVHPWYASLPLVLAPFTRFRFPVLWTALISLTYINYSYPEYDEQLWIVALEYLLVYGLALWEVWSGRNWMGEGEIVEDRRRAGKAGTNE
;
A
#
# COMPACT_ATOMS: atom_id res chain seq x y z
N MET A 1 -16.08 54.75 -14.85
CA MET A 1 -16.76 54.00 -13.77
C MET A 1 -17.48 52.80 -14.40
N LYS A 2 -17.43 51.62 -13.77
CA LYS A 2 -17.76 50.24 -14.24
C LYS A 2 -16.62 49.53 -14.98
N GLU A 3 -15.82 48.72 -14.27
CA GLU A 3 -16.06 47.32 -13.82
C GLU A 3 -15.72 46.30 -14.92
N ARG A 4 -14.50 45.74 -14.85
CA ARG A 4 -14.14 44.48 -15.51
C ARG A 4 -14.31 43.36 -14.50
N GLY A 5 -15.30 42.50 -14.73
CA GLY A 5 -15.56 41.31 -13.94
C GLY A 5 -14.51 40.23 -14.19
N ASN A 6 -14.06 39.63 -13.08
CA ASN A 6 -13.32 38.37 -13.02
C ASN A 6 -14.17 37.22 -13.59
N GLU A 7 -13.70 36.54 -14.63
CA GLU A 7 -14.14 35.17 -14.92
C GLU A 7 -13.18 34.18 -14.24
N LEU A 8 -13.65 33.67 -13.10
CA LEU A 8 -13.09 32.51 -12.43
C LEU A 8 -13.34 31.25 -13.29
N GLY A 9 -12.26 30.60 -13.68
CA GLY A 9 -12.29 29.29 -14.35
C GLY A 9 -13.09 28.28 -13.53
N LYS A 10 -14.17 27.79 -14.12
CA LYS A 10 -15.00 26.70 -13.58
C LYS A 10 -14.16 25.41 -13.47
N PRO A 11 -14.30 24.61 -12.40
CA PRO A 11 -13.72 23.28 -12.36
C PRO A 11 -14.46 22.34 -13.32
N PRO A 12 -13.80 21.31 -13.90
CA PRO A 12 -14.48 20.36 -14.75
C PRO A 12 -15.33 19.43 -13.87
N PHE A 13 -16.61 19.75 -13.74
CA PHE A 13 -17.61 18.86 -13.16
C PHE A 13 -18.37 18.23 -14.34
N ILE A 14 -18.07 16.94 -14.58
CA ILE A 14 -18.75 15.93 -15.41
C ILE A 14 -19.61 16.49 -16.56
N PRO A 15 -19.11 16.50 -17.82
CA PRO A 15 -19.87 16.99 -18.95
C PRO A 15 -20.82 15.92 -19.51
N SER A 16 -21.87 16.39 -20.19
CA SER A 16 -22.76 15.70 -21.13
C SER A 16 -22.07 14.93 -22.29
N PHE A 17 -20.75 14.76 -22.20
CA PHE A 17 -19.82 14.12 -23.14
C PHE A 17 -19.84 12.59 -23.08
N LEU A 18 -20.39 11.98 -22.01
CA LEU A 18 -20.41 10.53 -21.84
C LEU A 18 -21.24 9.78 -22.90
N HIS A 19 -22.28 10.40 -23.46
CA HIS A 19 -23.10 9.77 -24.51
C HIS A 19 -22.44 9.75 -25.90
N SER A 20 -21.45 10.61 -26.18
CA SER A 20 -20.74 10.64 -27.48
C SER A 20 -19.46 9.81 -27.49
N LEU A 21 -19.08 9.18 -26.36
CA LEU A 21 -17.79 8.50 -26.19
C LEU A 21 -17.77 7.03 -26.62
N ILE A 22 -18.89 6.32 -26.55
CA ILE A 22 -18.95 4.88 -26.86
C ILE A 22 -18.52 4.56 -28.31
N PRO A 23 -18.89 5.35 -29.34
CA PRO A 23 -18.44 5.12 -30.71
C PRO A 23 -16.93 5.36 -30.93
N SER A 24 -16.22 5.99 -29.98
CA SER A 24 -14.81 6.37 -30.14
C SER A 24 -13.81 5.36 -29.56
N ILE A 25 -14.29 4.32 -28.86
CA ILE A 25 -13.43 3.33 -28.20
C ILE A 25 -13.27 2.11 -29.12
N PRO A 26 -12.06 1.81 -29.61
CA PRO A 26 -11.83 0.64 -30.46
C PRO A 26 -12.27 -0.67 -29.80
N LEU A 27 -12.77 -1.61 -30.60
CA LEU A 27 -13.23 -2.93 -30.12
C LEU A 27 -12.16 -3.69 -29.32
N TRP A 28 -10.87 -3.52 -29.65
CA TRP A 28 -9.80 -4.18 -28.93
C TRP A 28 -9.59 -3.63 -27.50
N HIS A 29 -9.96 -2.38 -27.19
CA HIS A 29 -9.99 -1.88 -25.81
C HIS A 29 -11.03 -2.62 -24.99
N TRP A 30 -12.21 -2.84 -25.55
CA TRP A 30 -13.27 -3.65 -24.94
C TRP A 30 -12.81 -5.10 -24.75
N GLY A 31 -12.13 -5.69 -25.74
CA GLY A 31 -11.55 -7.03 -25.63
C GLY A 31 -10.54 -7.14 -24.46
N LEU A 32 -9.63 -6.17 -24.35
CA LEU A 32 -8.69 -6.12 -23.22
C LEU A 32 -9.42 -5.94 -21.88
N ALA A 33 -10.41 -5.05 -21.82
CA ALA A 33 -11.18 -4.79 -20.61
C ALA A 33 -11.94 -6.04 -20.14
N LEU A 34 -12.66 -6.72 -21.04
CA LEU A 34 -13.41 -7.93 -20.73
C LEU A 34 -12.48 -9.07 -20.29
N LEU A 35 -11.37 -9.29 -20.99
CA LEU A 35 -10.38 -10.29 -20.61
C LEU A 35 -9.78 -9.97 -19.24
N PHE A 36 -9.44 -8.71 -18.97
CA PHE A 36 -8.91 -8.29 -17.68
C PHE A 36 -9.91 -8.53 -16.54
N LEU A 37 -11.17 -8.11 -16.72
CA LEU A 37 -12.22 -8.31 -15.72
C LEU A 37 -12.49 -9.79 -15.47
N LEU A 38 -12.49 -10.63 -16.52
CA LEU A 38 -12.62 -12.07 -16.38
C LEU A 38 -11.48 -12.66 -15.55
N LEU A 39 -10.22 -12.32 -15.88
CA LEU A 39 -9.04 -12.82 -15.16
C LEU A 39 -9.03 -12.38 -13.69
N ILE A 40 -9.35 -11.11 -13.40
CA ILE A 40 -9.42 -10.59 -12.03
C ILE A 40 -10.55 -11.27 -11.24
N THR A 41 -11.71 -11.48 -11.87
CA THR A 41 -12.83 -12.16 -11.21
C THR A 41 -12.49 -13.64 -10.96
N SER A 42 -11.90 -14.34 -11.93
CA SER A 42 -11.45 -15.72 -11.76
C SER A 42 -10.40 -15.83 -10.64
N LEU A 43 -9.47 -14.88 -10.55
CA LEU A 43 -8.44 -14.86 -9.51
C LEU A 43 -9.01 -14.53 -8.12
N GLY A 44 -10.05 -13.70 -8.05
CA GLY A 44 -10.68 -13.32 -6.77
C GLY A 44 -11.65 -14.35 -6.21
N TYR A 45 -12.22 -15.23 -7.04
CA TYR A 45 -13.25 -16.20 -6.63
C TYR A 45 -12.83 -17.67 -6.74
N GLY A 46 -11.84 -17.97 -7.58
CA GLY A 46 -11.47 -19.34 -7.95
C GLY A 46 -10.50 -20.01 -6.99
N PRO A 47 -9.24 -19.55 -6.90
CA PRO A 47 -8.20 -20.28 -6.20
C PRO A 47 -8.27 -20.11 -4.68
N ALA A 48 -7.97 -21.19 -3.96
CA ALA A 48 -7.57 -21.14 -2.55
C ALA A 48 -6.09 -20.77 -2.42
N GLN A 49 -5.66 -20.37 -1.22
CA GLN A 49 -4.28 -19.93 -0.96
C GLN A 49 -3.18 -20.94 -1.37
N CYS A 50 -3.47 -22.25 -1.30
CA CYS A 50 -2.55 -23.32 -1.68
C CYS A 50 -2.45 -23.58 -3.20
N ASP A 51 -3.37 -23.02 -4.01
CA ASP A 51 -3.47 -23.27 -5.46
C ASP A 51 -2.47 -22.44 -6.28
N PHE A 52 -1.18 -22.55 -5.98
CA PHE A 52 -0.12 -21.72 -6.57
C PHE A 52 -0.14 -21.70 -8.10
N GLY A 53 -0.29 -22.84 -8.76
CA GLY A 53 -0.33 -22.90 -10.23
C GLY A 53 -1.48 -22.07 -10.82
N TRP A 54 -2.63 -22.06 -10.13
CA TRP A 54 -3.80 -21.30 -10.54
C TRP A 54 -3.60 -19.79 -10.27
N ILE A 55 -3.12 -19.44 -9.07
CA ILE A 55 -2.80 -18.06 -8.69
C ILE A 55 -1.76 -17.47 -9.64
N ALA A 56 -0.62 -18.14 -9.82
CA ALA A 56 0.49 -17.65 -10.63
C ALA A 56 0.11 -17.48 -12.11
N SER A 57 -0.62 -18.44 -12.69
CA SER A 57 -1.03 -18.37 -14.10
C SER A 57 -2.05 -17.25 -14.36
N LEU A 58 -3.10 -17.13 -13.53
CA LEU A 58 -4.09 -16.06 -13.65
C LEU A 58 -3.48 -14.69 -13.36
N HIS A 59 -2.65 -14.58 -12.31
CA HIS A 59 -1.99 -13.34 -11.98
C HIS A 59 -1.04 -12.89 -13.10
N ALA A 60 -0.20 -13.78 -13.63
CA ALA A 60 0.69 -13.47 -14.75
C ALA A 60 -0.10 -13.05 -16.00
N ALA A 61 -1.18 -13.75 -16.36
CA ALA A 61 -2.04 -13.39 -17.48
C ALA A 61 -2.70 -12.00 -17.26
N ALA A 62 -3.28 -11.75 -16.08
CA ALA A 62 -3.87 -10.46 -15.72
C ALA A 62 -2.82 -9.34 -15.79
N PHE A 63 -1.60 -9.62 -15.35
CA PHE A 63 -0.49 -8.66 -15.36
C PHE A 63 -0.09 -8.28 -16.79
N LEU A 64 0.01 -9.24 -17.71
CA LEU A 64 0.30 -8.98 -19.12
C LEU A 64 -0.80 -8.14 -19.78
N VAL A 65 -2.08 -8.45 -19.51
CA VAL A 65 -3.22 -7.68 -20.02
C VAL A 65 -3.22 -6.26 -19.45
N TYR A 66 -2.96 -6.11 -18.16
CA TYR A 66 -2.76 -4.82 -17.48
C TYR A 66 -1.67 -3.97 -18.16
N LEU A 67 -0.50 -4.55 -18.45
CA LEU A 67 0.56 -3.84 -19.17
C LEU A 67 0.13 -3.45 -20.59
N GLY A 68 -0.65 -4.30 -21.26
CA GLY A 68 -1.29 -4.01 -22.54
C GLY A 68 -2.21 -2.80 -22.45
N MET A 69 -3.15 -2.77 -21.50
CA MET A 69 -4.07 -1.66 -21.25
C MET A 69 -3.31 -0.37 -20.94
N TYR A 70 -2.29 -0.42 -20.06
CA TYR A 70 -1.45 0.73 -19.76
C TYR A 70 -0.76 1.27 -21.01
N ARG A 71 -0.14 0.41 -21.84
CA ARG A 71 0.52 0.83 -23.09
C ARG A 71 -0.45 1.47 -24.08
N LYS A 72 -1.72 1.07 -24.06
CA LYS A 72 -2.76 1.49 -24.99
C LYS A 72 -3.58 2.69 -24.55
N ALA A 73 -3.44 3.12 -23.30
CA ALA A 73 -4.02 4.37 -22.77
C ALA A 73 -3.24 5.59 -23.27
N ASN A 74 -3.38 5.96 -24.56
CA ASN A 74 -2.55 7.00 -25.19
C ASN A 74 -3.19 8.39 -25.24
N ASP A 75 -4.50 8.45 -25.03
CA ASP A 75 -5.29 9.67 -25.03
C ASP A 75 -6.21 9.70 -23.79
N PRO A 76 -6.81 10.86 -23.48
CA PRO A 76 -7.69 10.99 -22.31
C PRO A 76 -8.89 10.02 -22.35
N VAL A 77 -9.47 9.73 -23.52
CA VAL A 77 -10.63 8.83 -23.62
C VAL A 77 -10.24 7.43 -23.21
N ALA A 78 -9.14 6.90 -23.76
CA ALA A 78 -8.62 5.59 -23.39
C ALA A 78 -8.20 5.51 -21.91
N LEU A 79 -7.60 6.59 -21.37
CA LEU A 79 -7.23 6.69 -19.96
C LEU A 79 -8.46 6.56 -19.04
N TYR A 80 -9.49 7.38 -19.27
CA TYR A 80 -10.70 7.36 -18.43
C TYR A 80 -11.53 6.09 -18.64
N PHE A 81 -11.54 5.51 -19.85
CA PHE A 81 -12.13 4.20 -20.10
C PHE A 81 -11.50 3.12 -19.21
N PHE A 82 -10.18 2.98 -19.26
CA PHE A 82 -9.48 1.97 -18.47
C PHE A 82 -9.50 2.26 -16.95
N LEU A 83 -9.59 3.52 -16.55
CA LEU A 83 -9.88 3.87 -15.16
C LEU A 83 -11.27 3.40 -14.74
N GLY A 84 -12.27 3.51 -15.63
CA GLY A 84 -13.59 2.90 -15.44
C GLY A 84 -13.53 1.38 -15.28
N VAL A 85 -12.74 0.69 -16.10
CA VAL A 85 -12.49 -0.76 -15.96
C VAL A 85 -11.88 -1.08 -14.59
N ALA A 86 -10.93 -0.28 -14.12
CA ALA A 86 -10.32 -0.45 -12.79
C ALA A 86 -11.35 -0.31 -11.64
N VAL A 87 -12.34 0.58 -11.78
CA VAL A 87 -13.42 0.73 -10.80
C VAL A 87 -14.38 -0.45 -10.87
N ILE A 88 -14.75 -0.91 -12.07
CA ILE A 88 -15.59 -2.10 -12.26
C ILE A 88 -14.92 -3.34 -11.66
N ALA A 89 -13.62 -3.53 -11.87
CA ALA A 89 -12.87 -4.64 -11.27
C ALA A 89 -12.98 -4.65 -9.73
N ARG A 90 -12.86 -3.48 -9.09
CA ARG A 90 -13.03 -3.34 -7.63
C ARG A 90 -14.46 -3.65 -7.19
N LEU A 91 -15.46 -3.18 -7.95
CA LEU A 91 -16.88 -3.47 -7.67
C LEU A 91 -17.18 -4.97 -7.72
N LEU A 92 -16.67 -5.67 -8.73
CA LEU A 92 -16.85 -7.12 -8.86
C LEU A 92 -16.26 -7.87 -7.65
N LEU A 93 -15.11 -7.43 -7.14
CA LEU A 93 -14.44 -8.06 -5.99
C LEU A 93 -15.12 -7.82 -4.64
N ILE A 94 -16.10 -6.90 -4.54
CA ILE A 94 -16.88 -6.70 -3.30
C ILE A 94 -17.62 -7.98 -2.91
N GLY A 95 -18.12 -8.73 -3.89
CA GLY A 95 -18.83 -10.00 -3.63
C GLY A 95 -17.90 -11.20 -3.44
N ALA A 96 -16.59 -11.07 -3.63
CA ALA A 96 -15.65 -12.16 -3.44
C ALA A 96 -15.47 -12.42 -1.94
N PHE A 97 -15.30 -13.68 -1.53
CA PHE A 97 -14.79 -13.99 -0.20
C PHE A 97 -13.25 -13.93 -0.23
N PRO A 98 -12.55 -13.46 0.82
CA PRO A 98 -11.08 -13.51 0.85
C PRO A 98 -10.61 -14.97 0.84
N GLN A 99 -9.93 -15.38 -0.23
CA GLN A 99 -9.47 -16.77 -0.41
C GLN A 99 -7.96 -16.94 -0.22
N LEU A 100 -7.18 -15.85 -0.32
CA LEU A 100 -5.72 -15.90 -0.19
C LEU A 100 -5.22 -15.37 1.16
N SER A 101 -6.14 -15.04 2.07
CA SER A 101 -5.85 -14.55 3.41
C SER A 101 -6.98 -14.89 4.38
N ASP A 102 -6.59 -15.37 5.57
CA ASP A 102 -7.50 -15.73 6.66
C ASP A 102 -7.71 -14.57 7.67
N ASP A 103 -7.18 -13.38 7.37
CA ASP A 103 -7.23 -12.22 8.27
C ASP A 103 -8.67 -11.84 8.67
N ILE A 104 -9.66 -12.13 7.82
CA ILE A 104 -11.09 -11.86 8.09
C ILE A 104 -11.54 -12.45 9.43
N TYR A 105 -11.08 -13.65 9.80
CA TYR A 105 -11.52 -14.28 11.03
C TYR A 105 -11.01 -13.51 12.24
N ARG A 106 -9.77 -13.01 12.17
CA ARG A 106 -9.21 -12.15 13.22
C ARG A 106 -9.90 -10.80 13.29
N PHE A 107 -10.28 -10.23 12.14
CA PHE A 107 -11.05 -8.99 12.09
C PHE A 107 -12.39 -9.15 12.84
N LEU A 108 -13.12 -10.22 12.54
CA LEU A 108 -14.41 -10.46 13.18
C LEU A 108 -14.28 -10.78 14.67
N TRP A 109 -13.24 -11.53 15.07
CA TRP A 109 -12.92 -11.78 16.47
C TRP A 109 -12.74 -10.48 17.24
N ASP A 110 -11.85 -9.60 16.76
CA ASP A 110 -11.56 -8.32 17.40
C ASP A 110 -12.79 -7.39 17.40
N GLY A 111 -13.55 -7.35 16.30
CA GLY A 111 -14.78 -6.55 16.21
C GLY A 111 -15.84 -6.97 17.22
N ARG A 112 -16.03 -8.29 17.40
CA ARG A 112 -16.95 -8.85 18.41
C ARG A 112 -16.52 -8.51 19.83
N LEU A 113 -15.21 -8.53 20.13
CA LEU A 113 -14.68 -8.09 21.43
C LEU A 113 -15.00 -6.61 21.70
N ILE A 114 -14.74 -5.73 20.72
CA ILE A 114 -15.00 -4.29 20.87
C ILE A 114 -16.49 -4.01 21.10
N ASN A 115 -17.37 -4.70 20.38
CA ASN A 115 -18.82 -4.54 20.55
C ASN A 115 -19.33 -5.03 21.93
N GLN A 116 -18.52 -5.81 22.65
CA GLN A 116 -18.79 -6.23 24.02
C GLN A 116 -18.06 -5.36 25.06
N GLY A 117 -17.45 -4.24 24.63
CA GLY A 117 -16.70 -3.32 25.50
C GLY A 117 -15.33 -3.86 25.92
N ILE A 118 -14.81 -4.89 25.25
CA ILE A 118 -13.55 -5.54 25.58
C ILE A 118 -12.46 -5.05 24.66
N ASN A 119 -11.33 -4.66 25.25
CA ASN A 119 -10.15 -4.26 24.51
C ASN A 119 -9.50 -5.50 23.86
N PRO A 120 -9.35 -5.56 22.52
CA PRO A 120 -8.81 -6.73 21.82
C PRO A 120 -7.32 -7.00 22.12
N PHE A 121 -6.63 -6.08 22.79
CA PHE A 121 -5.26 -6.28 23.28
C PHE A 121 -5.20 -6.87 24.69
N ALA A 122 -6.33 -7.08 25.37
CA ALA A 122 -6.36 -7.53 26.77
C ALA A 122 -5.99 -9.00 26.95
N HIS A 123 -6.52 -9.88 26.10
CA HIS A 123 -6.31 -11.32 26.20
C HIS A 123 -6.06 -11.93 24.81
N LEU A 124 -5.36 -13.08 24.80
CA LEU A 124 -5.23 -13.90 23.60
C LEU A 124 -6.59 -14.53 23.26
N PRO A 125 -6.87 -14.85 21.98
CA PRO A 125 -8.07 -15.59 21.60
C PRO A 125 -8.34 -16.85 22.43
N SER A 126 -7.28 -17.60 22.78
CA SER A 126 -7.39 -18.86 23.55
C SER A 126 -7.96 -18.67 24.97
N TYR A 127 -7.85 -17.48 25.54
CA TYR A 127 -8.44 -17.14 26.84
C TYR A 127 -9.96 -17.31 26.86
N TYR A 128 -10.63 -16.92 25.77
CA TYR A 128 -12.09 -16.92 25.67
C TYR A 128 -12.69 -18.31 25.39
N LEU A 129 -11.84 -19.32 25.15
CA LEU A 129 -12.28 -20.72 25.06
C LEU A 129 -12.25 -21.43 26.42
N GLN A 130 -11.64 -20.83 27.44
CA GLN A 130 -11.54 -21.43 28.77
C GLN A 130 -12.89 -21.33 29.50
N GLU A 131 -13.15 -22.31 30.37
CA GLU A 131 -14.37 -22.34 31.19
C GLU A 131 -14.50 -21.06 32.04
N GLY A 132 -15.65 -20.39 31.92
CA GLY A 132 -15.96 -19.14 32.63
C GLY A 132 -15.60 -17.86 31.87
N ASN A 133 -14.88 -17.96 30.75
CA ASN A 133 -14.47 -16.81 29.93
C ASN A 133 -15.17 -16.72 28.56
N GLN A 134 -16.11 -17.63 28.28
CA GLN A 134 -16.76 -17.69 26.97
C GLN A 134 -17.64 -16.48 26.70
N LEU A 135 -17.61 -16.01 25.45
CA LEU A 135 -18.38 -14.86 24.99
C LEU A 135 -19.23 -15.25 23.77
N ALA A 136 -20.43 -14.66 23.69
CA ALA A 136 -21.33 -14.91 22.58
C ALA A 136 -20.67 -14.52 21.24
N GLY A 137 -20.69 -15.44 20.28
CA GLY A 137 -20.04 -15.26 18.97
C GLY A 137 -18.53 -15.44 18.97
N LEU A 138 -17.87 -15.82 20.06
CA LEU A 138 -16.46 -16.23 20.04
C LEU A 138 -16.39 -17.75 20.31
N ASP A 139 -16.81 -18.53 19.32
CA ASP A 139 -16.90 -19.99 19.41
C ASP A 139 -15.63 -20.69 18.89
N THR A 140 -15.57 -22.00 19.12
CA THR A 140 -14.46 -22.86 18.68
C THR A 140 -14.34 -22.93 17.16
N GLU A 141 -15.43 -22.73 16.41
CA GLU A 141 -15.44 -22.76 14.95
C GLU A 141 -14.74 -21.52 14.36
N LEU A 142 -15.03 -20.32 14.88
CA LEU A 142 -14.32 -19.11 14.50
C LEU A 142 -12.86 -19.17 14.96
N PHE A 143 -12.61 -19.65 16.18
CA PHE A 143 -11.25 -19.76 16.72
C PHE A 143 -10.35 -20.66 15.85
N ALA A 144 -10.87 -21.79 15.39
CA ALA A 144 -10.13 -22.74 14.56
C ALA A 144 -9.71 -22.16 13.20
N GLN A 145 -10.36 -21.07 12.75
CA GLN A 145 -10.05 -20.40 11.48
C GLN A 145 -9.09 -19.21 11.65
N LEU A 146 -8.69 -18.86 12.89
CA LEU A 146 -7.74 -17.76 13.09
C LEU A 146 -6.35 -18.18 12.60
N ASN A 147 -5.71 -17.29 11.82
CA ASN A 147 -4.29 -17.40 11.49
C ASN A 147 -3.34 -17.02 12.65
N SER A 148 -3.90 -16.50 13.76
CA SER A 148 -3.16 -15.92 14.88
C SER A 148 -3.80 -16.19 16.25
N PRO A 149 -4.16 -17.45 16.57
CA PRO A 149 -4.88 -17.78 17.81
C PRO A 149 -4.04 -17.53 19.07
N GLU A 150 -2.72 -17.63 18.97
CA GLU A 150 -1.77 -17.48 20.07
C GLU A 150 -1.13 -16.09 20.14
N TYR A 151 -1.64 -15.12 19.38
CA TYR A 151 -1.07 -13.78 19.31
C TYR A 151 -2.08 -12.69 19.64
N PHE A 152 -1.60 -11.61 20.27
CA PHE A 152 -2.39 -10.40 20.42
C PHE A 152 -2.56 -9.73 19.06
N THR A 153 -3.67 -9.01 18.90
CA THR A 153 -3.92 -8.25 17.68
C THR A 153 -2.80 -7.24 17.39
N ILE A 154 -2.61 -6.93 16.11
CA ILE A 154 -1.69 -5.90 15.61
C ILE A 154 -2.43 -4.71 14.99
N TYR A 155 -3.77 -4.80 14.87
CA TYR A 155 -4.53 -3.87 14.07
C TYR A 155 -4.74 -2.54 14.80
N PRO A 156 -4.40 -1.39 14.19
CA PRO A 156 -4.59 -0.10 14.83
C PRO A 156 -6.05 0.40 14.73
N PRO A 157 -6.39 1.53 15.37
CA PRO A 157 -7.78 1.90 15.66
C PRO A 157 -8.71 2.06 14.45
N VAL A 158 -8.21 2.49 13.29
CA VAL A 158 -9.07 2.64 12.10
C VAL A 158 -9.56 1.27 11.63
N ALA A 159 -8.68 0.26 11.63
CA ALA A 159 -9.07 -1.10 11.28
C ALA A 159 -10.06 -1.67 12.31
N GLN A 160 -9.72 -1.54 13.59
CA GLN A 160 -10.56 -1.97 14.71
C GLN A 160 -11.97 -1.36 14.69
N ALA A 161 -12.09 -0.07 14.36
CA ALA A 161 -13.39 0.60 14.24
C ALA A 161 -14.24 0.01 13.10
N ILE A 162 -13.63 -0.33 11.97
CA ILE A 162 -14.34 -0.94 10.84
C ILE A 162 -14.72 -2.39 11.14
N PHE A 163 -13.89 -3.13 11.88
CA PHE A 163 -14.22 -4.48 12.35
C PHE A 163 -15.42 -4.47 13.30
N ALA A 164 -15.41 -3.55 14.27
CA ALA A 164 -16.51 -3.34 15.20
C ALA A 164 -17.80 -2.95 14.44
N LEU A 165 -17.72 -2.03 13.48
CA LEU A 165 -18.87 -1.66 12.64
C LEU A 165 -19.43 -2.85 11.85
N ALA A 166 -18.57 -3.64 11.22
CA ALA A 166 -18.97 -4.80 10.43
C ALA A 166 -19.69 -5.86 11.28
N THR A 167 -19.14 -6.17 12.46
CA THR A 167 -19.74 -7.14 13.39
C THR A 167 -20.91 -6.56 14.19
N TRP A 168 -21.06 -5.24 14.27
CA TRP A 168 -22.24 -4.63 14.87
C TRP A 168 -23.43 -4.71 13.91
N LEU A 169 -23.21 -4.42 12.62
CA LEU A 169 -24.24 -4.54 11.58
C LEU A 169 -24.62 -6.00 11.31
N PHE A 170 -23.62 -6.90 11.29
CA PHE A 170 -23.79 -8.32 10.98
C PHE A 170 -23.07 -9.19 12.01
N PRO A 171 -23.61 -9.35 13.23
CA PRO A 171 -22.92 -10.03 14.34
C PRO A 171 -22.59 -11.49 14.05
N TYR A 172 -23.43 -12.19 13.30
CA TYR A 172 -23.30 -13.64 13.07
C TYR A 172 -22.96 -14.01 11.62
N SER A 173 -23.01 -13.07 10.67
CA SER A 173 -22.78 -13.35 9.25
C SER A 173 -21.39 -12.90 8.80
N ILE A 174 -20.46 -13.86 8.69
CA ILE A 174 -19.10 -13.64 8.18
C ILE A 174 -19.14 -13.04 6.76
N PRO A 175 -19.93 -13.55 5.79
CA PRO A 175 -19.97 -12.97 4.45
C PRO A 175 -20.51 -11.53 4.43
N ALA A 176 -21.55 -11.23 5.21
CA ALA A 176 -22.12 -9.88 5.24
C ALA A 176 -21.19 -8.87 5.92
N ALA A 177 -20.54 -9.25 7.03
CA ALA A 177 -19.52 -8.43 7.68
C ALA A 177 -18.31 -8.20 6.75
N THR A 178 -17.91 -9.22 5.98
CA THR A 178 -16.87 -9.10 4.95
C THR A 178 -17.21 -8.02 3.93
N VAL A 179 -18.45 -8.01 3.42
CA VAL A 179 -18.93 -6.98 2.47
C VAL A 179 -18.86 -5.58 3.08
N VAL A 180 -19.20 -5.38 4.36
CA VAL A 180 -19.08 -4.07 5.02
C VAL A 180 -17.63 -3.57 4.99
N ILE A 181 -16.67 -4.44 5.32
CA ILE A 181 -15.24 -4.10 5.26
C ILE A 181 -14.81 -3.77 3.82
N LYS A 182 -15.26 -4.55 2.82
CA LYS A 182 -14.97 -4.30 1.40
C LYS A 182 -15.56 -2.99 0.91
N LEU A 183 -16.76 -2.62 1.36
CA LEU A 183 -17.37 -1.33 0.99
C LEU A 183 -16.53 -0.16 1.51
N PHE A 184 -16.04 -0.24 2.76
CA PHE A 184 -15.13 0.77 3.29
C PHE A 184 -13.83 0.87 2.45
N LEU A 185 -13.19 -0.27 2.15
CA LEU A 185 -11.99 -0.30 1.33
C LEU A 185 -12.25 0.17 -0.11
N PHE A 186 -13.41 -0.15 -0.69
CA PHE A 186 -13.83 0.31 -2.01
C PHE A 186 -13.89 1.84 -2.07
N PHE A 187 -14.49 2.49 -1.08
CA PHE A 187 -14.54 3.95 -1.02
C PHE A 187 -13.15 4.58 -0.80
N CYS A 188 -12.29 3.94 0.01
CA CYS A 188 -10.90 4.35 0.16
C CYS A 188 -10.12 4.24 -1.17
N GLU A 189 -10.30 3.15 -1.90
CA GLU A 189 -9.70 2.93 -3.22
C GLU A 189 -10.20 3.94 -4.25
N LEU A 190 -11.51 4.20 -4.31
CA LEU A 190 -12.07 5.23 -5.20
C LEU A 190 -11.51 6.62 -4.87
N GLY A 191 -11.43 6.95 -3.58
CA GLY A 191 -10.77 8.16 -3.10
C GLY A 191 -9.30 8.23 -3.51
N SER A 192 -8.57 7.10 -3.42
CA SER A 192 -7.16 7.00 -3.83
C SER A 192 -6.98 7.26 -5.31
N LEU A 193 -7.84 6.70 -6.18
CA LEU A 193 -7.80 6.95 -7.63
C LEU A 193 -8.02 8.43 -7.95
N ILE A 194 -9.01 9.06 -7.31
CA ILE A 194 -9.30 10.49 -7.49
C ILE A 194 -8.11 11.34 -7.02
N LEU A 195 -7.54 11.02 -5.86
CA LEU A 195 -6.41 11.74 -5.29
C LEU A 195 -5.13 11.56 -6.14
N LEU A 196 -4.89 10.36 -6.68
CA LEU A 196 -3.76 10.10 -7.57
C LEU A 196 -3.83 10.97 -8.83
N VAL A 197 -4.96 11.01 -9.53
CA VAL A 197 -5.13 11.87 -10.73
C VAL A 197 -4.88 13.33 -10.36
N LYS A 198 -5.50 13.82 -9.28
CA LYS A 198 -5.34 15.20 -8.81
C LYS A 198 -3.90 15.54 -8.43
N LEU A 199 -3.21 14.64 -7.72
CA LEU A 199 -1.83 14.82 -7.30
C LEU A 199 -0.87 14.80 -8.49
N LEU A 200 -1.06 13.88 -9.45
CA LEU A 200 -0.26 13.80 -10.66
C LEU A 200 -0.35 15.11 -11.45
N ALA A 201 -1.57 15.58 -11.71
CA ALA A 201 -1.80 16.87 -12.38
C ALA A 201 -1.18 18.04 -11.59
N ARG A 202 -1.39 18.10 -10.26
CA ARG A 202 -0.90 19.20 -9.41
C ARG A 202 0.62 19.26 -9.32
N LEU A 203 1.31 18.13 -9.37
CA LEU A 203 2.77 18.02 -9.30
C LEU A 203 3.44 17.98 -10.69
N GLY A 204 2.66 18.04 -11.78
CA GLY A 204 3.16 18.05 -13.15
C GLY A 204 3.71 16.70 -13.62
N PHE A 205 3.12 15.60 -13.15
CA PHE A 205 3.39 14.25 -13.65
C PHE A 205 2.29 13.80 -14.62
N PRO A 206 2.58 12.89 -15.58
CA PRO A 206 1.57 12.38 -16.50
C PRO A 206 0.43 11.67 -15.77
N GLU A 207 -0.82 12.10 -16.01
CA GLU A 207 -2.02 11.51 -15.38
C GLU A 207 -2.15 10.00 -15.67
N LYS A 208 -1.68 9.55 -16.84
CA LYS A 208 -1.59 8.12 -17.22
C LYS A 208 -0.92 7.26 -16.14
N GLY A 209 -0.04 7.84 -15.32
CA GLY A 209 0.60 7.16 -14.19
C GLY A 209 -0.39 6.52 -13.21
N VAL A 210 -1.62 7.05 -13.07
CA VAL A 210 -2.65 6.48 -12.19
C VAL A 210 -2.96 5.02 -12.53
N LEU A 211 -2.90 4.65 -13.80
CA LEU A 211 -3.21 3.30 -14.25
C LEU A 211 -2.20 2.27 -13.72
N LEU A 212 -0.98 2.69 -13.35
CA LEU A 212 0.00 1.79 -12.74
C LEU A 212 -0.50 1.19 -11.44
N TYR A 213 -1.26 1.96 -10.66
CA TYR A 213 -1.89 1.52 -9.42
C TYR A 213 -3.29 0.96 -9.69
N ALA A 214 -4.10 1.69 -10.49
CA ALA A 214 -5.51 1.38 -10.66
C ALA A 214 -5.78 -0.02 -11.22
N LEU A 215 -4.99 -0.45 -12.21
CA LEU A 215 -5.17 -1.73 -12.89
C LEU A 215 -4.21 -2.82 -12.40
N ASN A 216 -3.43 -2.57 -11.35
CA ASN A 216 -2.46 -3.56 -10.90
C ASN A 216 -3.19 -4.78 -10.30
N PRO A 217 -2.98 -6.01 -10.82
CA PRO A 217 -3.69 -7.19 -10.34
C PRO A 217 -3.45 -7.46 -8.85
N MET A 218 -2.21 -7.31 -8.36
CA MET A 218 -1.90 -7.49 -6.93
C MET A 218 -2.71 -6.51 -6.07
N ILE A 219 -2.80 -5.23 -6.43
CA ILE A 219 -3.62 -4.27 -5.67
C ILE A 219 -5.09 -4.69 -5.63
N LEU A 220 -5.64 -5.08 -6.78
CA LEU A 220 -7.05 -5.49 -6.87
C LEU A 220 -7.31 -6.71 -5.97
N ILE A 221 -6.47 -7.74 -6.08
CA ILE A 221 -6.67 -8.98 -5.34
C ILE A 221 -6.37 -8.80 -3.85
N GLU A 222 -5.26 -8.20 -3.48
CA GLU A 222 -4.88 -8.10 -2.08
C GLU A 222 -5.75 -7.09 -1.31
N VAL A 223 -5.99 -5.90 -1.86
CA VAL A 223 -6.77 -4.87 -1.16
C VAL A 223 -8.27 -5.17 -1.22
N MET A 224 -8.82 -5.41 -2.41
CA MET A 224 -10.28 -5.61 -2.58
C MET A 224 -10.70 -7.07 -2.43
N GLY A 225 -9.91 -8.02 -2.91
CA GLY A 225 -10.17 -9.45 -2.76
C GLY A 225 -9.97 -9.92 -1.32
N ASN A 226 -8.79 -9.64 -0.74
CA ASN A 226 -8.33 -10.19 0.54
C ASN A 226 -8.41 -9.22 1.74
N LEU A 227 -9.06 -8.05 1.58
CA LEU A 227 -9.35 -7.10 2.67
C LEU A 227 -8.12 -6.43 3.29
N HIS A 228 -7.00 -6.35 2.58
CA HIS A 228 -5.80 -5.75 3.14
C HIS A 228 -5.95 -4.23 3.33
N PHE A 229 -5.82 -3.80 4.60
CA PHE A 229 -6.04 -2.41 5.05
C PHE A 229 -5.02 -1.39 4.53
N GLU A 230 -4.06 -1.85 3.75
CA GLU A 230 -3.16 -1.07 2.92
C GLU A 230 -3.93 -0.07 2.05
N GLY A 231 -5.11 -0.44 1.53
CA GLY A 231 -5.99 0.48 0.79
C GLY A 231 -6.42 1.71 1.60
N ALA A 232 -6.81 1.52 2.86
CA ALA A 232 -7.17 2.63 3.76
C ALA A 232 -5.95 3.48 4.13
N MET A 233 -4.81 2.82 4.45
CA MET A 233 -3.54 3.50 4.71
C MET A 233 -3.15 4.40 3.52
N ILE A 234 -3.21 3.86 2.30
CA ILE A 234 -2.86 4.56 1.06
C ILE A 234 -3.80 5.73 0.80
N PHE A 235 -5.11 5.55 0.97
CA PHE A 235 -6.08 6.64 0.82
C PHE A 235 -5.73 7.84 1.71
N PHE A 236 -5.54 7.59 3.01
CA PHE A 236 -5.22 8.64 3.96
C PHE A 236 -3.82 9.24 3.73
N LEU A 237 -2.86 8.45 3.25
CA LEU A 237 -1.53 8.94 2.84
C LEU A 237 -1.64 9.91 1.67
N LEU A 238 -2.36 9.53 0.60
CA LEU A 238 -2.59 10.38 -0.55
C LEU A 238 -3.38 11.63 -0.19
N LEU A 239 -4.37 11.51 0.71
CA LEU A 239 -5.13 12.65 1.21
C LEU A 239 -4.22 13.62 2.00
N SER A 240 -3.30 13.08 2.80
CA SER A 240 -2.30 13.88 3.49
C SER A 240 -1.40 14.61 2.50
N LEU A 241 -0.90 13.93 1.47
CA LEU A 241 -0.07 14.54 0.42
C LEU A 241 -0.84 15.62 -0.35
N TRP A 242 -2.11 15.38 -0.67
CA TRP A 242 -2.97 16.37 -1.34
C TRP A 242 -3.09 17.67 -0.55
N TRP A 243 -3.40 17.55 0.75
CA TRP A 243 -3.47 18.73 1.61
C TRP A 243 -2.12 19.41 1.80
N LEU A 244 -1.04 18.63 1.86
CA LEU A 244 0.33 19.12 1.99
C LEU A 244 0.72 19.99 0.78
N VAL A 245 0.53 19.48 -0.44
CA VAL A 245 0.83 20.23 -1.69
C VAL A 245 -0.13 21.38 -1.93
N SER A 246 -1.30 21.35 -1.30
CA SER A 246 -2.28 22.45 -1.31
C SER A 246 -2.00 23.52 -0.26
N GLY A 247 -0.92 23.40 0.53
CA GLY A 247 -0.55 24.36 1.58
C GLY A 247 -1.40 24.29 2.86
N ARG A 248 -2.27 23.28 2.97
CA ARG A 248 -3.19 23.08 4.11
C ARG A 248 -2.62 22.08 5.11
N TYR A 249 -1.53 22.46 5.77
CA TYR A 249 -0.70 21.55 6.57
C TYR A 249 -1.42 20.89 7.76
N LEU A 250 -2.40 21.57 8.38
CA LEU A 250 -3.14 20.99 9.51
C LEU A 250 -4.07 19.83 9.07
N PHE A 251 -4.76 19.99 7.94
CA PHE A 251 -5.56 18.91 7.35
C PHE A 251 -4.66 17.75 6.89
N SER A 252 -3.46 18.06 6.40
CA SER A 252 -2.46 17.03 6.07
C SER A 252 -2.01 16.26 7.31
N ALA A 253 -1.77 16.93 8.44
CA ALA A 253 -1.40 16.27 9.70
C ALA A 253 -2.48 15.32 10.22
N ALA A 254 -3.74 15.76 10.19
CA ALA A 254 -4.88 14.92 10.57
C ALA A 254 -5.01 13.70 9.64
N ALA A 255 -4.93 13.89 8.31
CA ALA A 255 -4.97 12.79 7.36
C ALA A 255 -3.79 11.80 7.54
N LEU A 256 -2.58 12.30 7.85
CA LEU A 256 -1.43 11.42 8.14
C LEU A 256 -1.66 10.61 9.41
N ALA A 257 -2.27 11.20 10.44
CA ALA A 257 -2.64 10.46 11.66
C ALA A 257 -3.62 9.32 11.35
N PHE A 258 -4.63 9.52 10.50
CA PHE A 258 -5.52 8.44 10.04
C PHE A 258 -4.77 7.36 9.26
N SER A 259 -3.81 7.74 8.40
CA SER A 259 -2.97 6.78 7.67
C SER A 259 -2.16 5.90 8.63
N VAL A 260 -1.51 6.52 9.63
CA VAL A 260 -0.77 5.82 10.70
C VAL A 260 -1.70 4.94 11.56
N ALA A 261 -2.92 5.40 11.83
CA ALA A 261 -3.92 4.65 12.58
C ALA A 261 -4.64 3.57 11.74
N SER A 262 -4.40 3.49 10.43
CA SER A 262 -4.74 2.32 9.60
C SER A 262 -3.62 1.29 9.62
N LYS A 263 -2.36 1.73 9.47
CA LYS A 263 -1.13 0.92 9.54
C LYS A 263 0.00 1.84 9.99
N LEU A 264 0.93 1.36 10.83
CA LEU A 264 1.98 2.23 11.42
C LEU A 264 3.05 2.74 10.45
N LEU A 265 3.21 2.10 9.28
CA LEU A 265 4.24 2.36 8.27
C LEU A 265 4.41 3.83 7.82
N PRO A 266 3.34 4.65 7.66
CA PRO A 266 3.47 6.05 7.24
C PRO A 266 4.30 6.92 8.19
N LEU A 267 4.53 6.49 9.44
CA LEU A 267 5.45 7.17 10.37
C LEU A 267 6.87 7.33 9.79
N LEU A 268 7.29 6.39 8.94
CA LEU A 268 8.59 6.44 8.25
C LEU A 268 8.75 7.74 7.42
N PHE A 269 7.65 8.32 6.94
CA PHE A 269 7.69 9.49 6.08
C PHE A 269 7.76 10.83 6.85
N CYS A 270 7.51 10.83 8.17
CA CYS A 270 7.47 12.04 8.98
C CYS A 270 8.79 12.82 8.94
N PHE A 271 9.94 12.15 8.94
CA PHE A 271 11.25 12.81 8.91
C PHE A 271 11.45 13.71 7.70
N PHE A 272 10.92 13.33 6.53
CA PHE A 272 11.03 14.14 5.32
C PHE A 272 10.23 15.45 5.39
N LEU A 273 9.26 15.56 6.29
CA LEU A 273 8.43 16.75 6.43
C LEU A 273 9.09 17.86 7.26
N ILE A 274 10.01 17.50 8.18
CA ILE A 274 10.64 18.47 9.11
C ILE A 274 11.32 19.61 8.34
N ARG A 275 12.22 19.26 7.43
CA ARG A 275 13.02 20.25 6.68
C ARG A 275 12.21 21.01 5.63
N ARG A 276 11.13 20.39 5.10
CA ARG A 276 10.26 20.95 4.04
C ARG A 276 9.27 21.96 4.59
N LEU A 277 8.70 21.68 5.76
CA LEU A 277 7.79 22.60 6.45
C LEU A 277 8.55 23.70 7.21
N GLY A 278 9.77 23.39 7.66
CA GLY A 278 10.55 24.23 8.57
C GLY A 278 10.09 24.06 10.01
N TRP A 279 11.03 24.19 10.95
CA TRP A 279 10.89 23.79 12.36
C TRP A 279 9.57 24.25 13.02
N ARG A 280 9.21 25.53 12.90
CA ARG A 280 8.00 26.08 13.53
C ARG A 280 6.71 25.44 13.01
N ARG A 281 6.61 25.17 11.71
CA ARG A 281 5.44 24.51 11.12
C ARG A 281 5.43 23.03 11.42
N SER A 282 6.60 22.38 11.44
CA SER A 282 6.75 20.99 11.83
C SER A 282 6.26 20.74 13.26
N LEU A 283 6.60 21.61 14.22
CA LEU A 283 6.09 21.50 15.58
C LEU A 283 4.56 21.49 15.63
N LYS A 284 3.90 22.44 14.95
CA LYS A 284 2.42 22.48 14.88
C LYS A 284 1.84 21.25 14.17
N TYR A 285 2.47 20.83 13.08
CA TYR A 285 2.07 19.66 12.30
C TYR A 285 2.09 18.39 13.16
N PHE A 286 3.22 18.11 13.83
CA PHE A 286 3.38 16.91 14.65
C PHE A 286 2.62 16.97 15.96
N ALA A 287 2.42 18.16 16.55
CA ALA A 287 1.54 18.33 17.70
C ALA A 287 0.09 17.97 17.35
N LEU A 288 -0.42 18.46 16.21
CA LEU A 288 -1.77 18.10 15.77
C LEU A 288 -1.88 16.62 15.37
N MET A 289 -0.90 16.09 14.66
CA MET A 289 -0.86 14.66 14.32
C MET A 289 -0.87 13.80 15.58
N GLY A 290 -0.06 14.15 16.59
CA GLY A 290 -0.03 13.48 17.88
C GLY A 290 -1.36 13.56 18.62
N LEU A 291 -2.01 14.74 18.65
CA LEU A 291 -3.34 14.90 19.24
C LEU A 291 -4.39 14.01 18.56
N VAL A 292 -4.43 14.00 17.23
CA VAL A 292 -5.38 13.15 16.49
C VAL A 292 -5.10 11.67 16.73
N LEU A 293 -3.84 11.25 16.74
CA LEU A 293 -3.46 9.88 17.09
C LEU A 293 -3.91 9.53 18.52
N LEU A 294 -3.66 10.39 19.50
CA LEU A 294 -4.10 10.17 20.88
C LEU A 294 -5.63 10.01 20.95
N LEU A 295 -6.40 10.84 20.24
CA LEU A 295 -7.85 10.71 20.16
C LEU A 295 -8.28 9.38 19.52
N LEU A 296 -7.68 8.99 18.39
CA LEU A 296 -8.00 7.74 17.70
C LEU A 296 -7.64 6.50 18.54
N PHE A 297 -6.50 6.52 19.22
CA PHE A 297 -6.08 5.42 20.09
C PHE A 297 -6.77 5.42 21.45
N SER A 298 -7.35 6.55 21.89
CA SER A 298 -7.94 6.69 23.23
C SER A 298 -8.91 5.58 23.64
N PRO A 299 -9.78 5.02 22.77
CA PRO A 299 -10.67 3.92 23.17
C PRO A 299 -9.94 2.61 23.48
N LEU A 300 -8.70 2.48 22.98
CA LEU A 300 -7.85 1.30 23.16
C LEU A 300 -6.76 1.53 24.20
N LEU A 301 -6.46 2.76 24.62
CA LEU A 301 -5.38 3.04 25.55
C LEU A 301 -5.65 2.41 26.92
N GLY A 302 -4.64 1.76 27.49
CA GLY A 302 -4.68 1.12 28.79
C GLY A 302 -3.47 0.20 28.99
N GLY A 303 -3.31 -0.37 30.19
CA GLY A 303 -2.19 -1.28 30.48
C GLY A 303 -2.13 -2.46 29.49
N ALA A 304 -3.30 -3.04 29.20
CA ALA A 304 -3.50 -4.10 28.21
C ALA A 304 -2.99 -3.73 26.80
N PHE A 305 -3.23 -2.51 26.34
CA PHE A 305 -2.78 -2.10 25.01
C PHE A 305 -1.26 -2.00 24.93
N PHE A 306 -0.61 -1.39 25.91
CA PHE A 306 0.85 -1.27 25.89
C PHE A 306 1.55 -2.63 26.01
N SER A 307 1.01 -3.54 26.84
CA SER A 307 1.56 -4.90 26.96
C SER A 307 1.28 -5.74 25.70
N GLY A 308 0.05 -5.73 25.20
CA GLY A 308 -0.38 -6.48 24.01
C GLY A 308 0.32 -6.00 22.74
N MET A 309 0.17 -4.70 22.40
CA MET A 309 0.81 -4.11 21.22
C MET A 309 2.34 -4.23 21.28
N GLY A 310 2.94 -4.00 22.46
CA GLY A 310 4.38 -4.16 22.64
C GLY A 310 4.85 -5.61 22.41
N SER A 311 4.05 -6.59 22.81
CA SER A 311 4.33 -8.01 22.56
C SER A 311 4.21 -8.37 21.09
N SER A 312 3.16 -7.91 20.41
CA SER A 312 3.00 -8.16 18.98
C SER A 312 4.08 -7.49 18.13
N LEU A 313 4.49 -6.27 18.48
CA LEU A 313 5.60 -5.59 17.80
C LEU A 313 6.93 -6.34 18.00
N ARG A 314 7.23 -6.81 19.22
CA ARG A 314 8.42 -7.64 19.46
C ARG A 314 8.38 -8.92 18.64
N LEU A 315 7.25 -9.62 18.64
CA LEU A 315 7.05 -10.84 17.87
C LEU A 315 7.29 -10.62 16.37
N TYR A 316 6.76 -9.53 15.82
CA TYR A 316 6.95 -9.16 14.41
C TYR A 316 8.42 -8.97 14.02
N PHE A 317 9.22 -8.33 14.87
CA PHE A 317 10.65 -8.13 14.59
C PHE A 317 11.55 -9.28 15.03
N GLN A 318 11.06 -10.23 15.83
CA GLN A 318 11.91 -11.24 16.48
C GLN A 318 11.53 -12.70 16.18
N ARG A 319 10.38 -12.96 15.53
CA ARG A 319 9.96 -14.35 15.24
C ARG A 319 9.33 -14.58 13.87
N PHE A 320 8.65 -13.60 13.29
CA PHE A 320 8.05 -13.78 11.97
C PHE A 320 9.09 -13.61 10.86
N GLU A 321 9.08 -14.54 9.92
CA GLU A 321 9.92 -14.57 8.72
C GLU A 321 9.02 -14.95 7.54
N PHE A 322 8.99 -14.11 6.51
CA PHE A 322 8.29 -14.41 5.25
C PHE A 322 8.87 -13.54 4.14
N ASN A 323 9.40 -14.14 3.07
CA ASN A 323 9.93 -13.46 1.89
C ASN A 323 10.93 -12.32 2.22
N GLY A 324 11.76 -12.49 3.25
CA GLY A 324 12.80 -11.53 3.63
C GLY A 324 13.91 -11.44 2.56
N SER A 325 14.40 -10.23 2.26
CA SER A 325 15.48 -10.02 1.27
C SER A 325 16.87 -10.01 1.92
N ILE A 326 17.42 -8.81 2.21
CA ILE A 326 18.74 -8.65 2.82
C ILE A 326 18.75 -9.33 4.20
N TYR A 327 17.60 -9.31 4.89
CA TYR A 327 17.41 -10.06 6.13
C TYR A 327 17.79 -11.55 5.99
N TYR A 328 17.34 -12.27 4.95
CA TYR A 328 17.66 -13.70 4.81
C TYR A 328 19.13 -13.97 4.49
N VAL A 329 19.79 -13.09 3.75
CA VAL A 329 21.24 -13.18 3.53
C VAL A 329 21.97 -13.05 4.88
N LEU A 330 21.60 -12.07 5.69
CA LEU A 330 22.20 -11.85 7.01
C LEU A 330 21.85 -12.96 8.01
N ARG A 331 20.62 -13.50 7.95
CA ARG A 331 20.19 -14.67 8.72
C ARG A 331 21.07 -15.88 8.39
N TRP A 332 21.30 -16.16 7.11
CA TRP A 332 22.15 -17.26 6.67
C TRP A 332 23.59 -17.09 7.17
N ILE A 333 24.19 -15.90 6.99
CA ILE A 333 25.53 -15.59 7.53
C ILE A 333 25.55 -15.76 9.06
N GLY A 334 24.54 -15.24 9.75
CA GLY A 334 24.41 -15.35 11.21
C GLY A 334 24.34 -16.80 11.68
N PHE A 335 23.63 -17.65 10.93
CA PHE A 335 23.55 -19.08 11.20
C PHE A 335 24.91 -19.77 11.00
N GLN A 336 25.66 -19.44 9.95
CA GLN A 336 27.02 -19.99 9.75
C GLN A 336 27.98 -19.62 10.89
N LEU A 337 27.81 -18.44 11.49
CA LEU A 337 28.69 -17.94 12.55
C LEU A 337 28.30 -18.45 13.95
N SER A 338 27.01 -18.66 14.22
CA SER A 338 26.49 -18.93 15.56
C SER A 338 25.87 -20.32 15.74
N GLY A 339 25.49 -20.98 14.64
CA GLY A 339 24.78 -22.26 14.65
C GLY A 339 23.28 -22.17 14.93
N TYR A 340 22.70 -20.97 15.10
CA TYR A 340 21.27 -20.78 15.33
C TYR A 340 20.73 -19.49 14.69
N ASN A 341 19.40 -19.32 14.65
CA ASN A 341 18.77 -18.13 14.05
C ASN A 341 18.94 -16.91 14.98
N LEU A 342 19.66 -15.88 14.50
CA LEU A 342 19.92 -14.62 15.21
C LEU A 342 18.81 -13.58 15.08
N ILE A 343 17.61 -13.96 14.64
CA ILE A 343 16.46 -13.07 14.42
C ILE A 343 16.21 -12.07 15.56
N GLN A 344 16.34 -12.50 16.82
CA GLN A 344 16.11 -11.65 18.00
C GLN A 344 17.07 -10.45 18.09
N TYR A 345 18.23 -10.53 17.43
CA TYR A 345 19.21 -9.46 17.33
C TYR A 345 19.17 -8.78 15.97
N LEU A 346 19.11 -9.56 14.88
CA LEU A 346 19.14 -9.06 13.50
C LEU A 346 17.91 -8.19 13.19
N GLY A 347 16.71 -8.62 13.58
CA GLY A 347 15.49 -7.87 13.31
C GLY A 347 15.50 -6.46 13.91
N PRO A 348 15.73 -6.30 15.23
CA PRO A 348 15.86 -4.98 15.85
C PRO A 348 17.02 -4.15 15.30
N ALA A 349 18.18 -4.77 15.00
CA ALA A 349 19.31 -4.07 14.42
C ALA A 349 18.99 -3.50 13.04
N LEU A 350 18.32 -4.27 12.18
CA LEU A 350 17.93 -3.85 10.83
C LEU A 350 16.79 -2.82 10.86
N ALA A 351 15.87 -2.89 11.83
CA ALA A 351 14.90 -1.84 12.09
C ALA A 351 15.60 -0.52 12.49
N ALA A 352 16.62 -0.58 13.35
CA ALA A 352 17.43 0.58 13.70
C ALA A 352 18.21 1.13 12.49
N CYS A 353 18.80 0.26 11.66
CA CYS A 353 19.45 0.67 10.41
C CYS A 353 18.47 1.37 9.46
N THR A 354 17.24 0.88 9.34
CA THR A 354 16.18 1.53 8.56
C THR A 354 15.89 2.93 9.10
N PHE A 355 15.65 3.04 10.42
CA PHE A 355 15.36 4.32 11.07
C PHE A 355 16.49 5.34 10.86
N LEU A 356 17.74 4.92 11.08
CA LEU A 356 18.91 5.76 10.90
C LEU A 356 19.09 6.15 9.42
N GLY A 357 18.94 5.21 8.50
CA GLY A 357 19.06 5.46 7.06
C GLY A 357 18.04 6.49 6.56
N ILE A 358 16.77 6.36 6.96
CA ILE A 358 15.70 7.30 6.61
C ILE A 358 15.96 8.67 7.26
N SER A 359 16.35 8.69 8.54
CA SER A 359 16.66 9.93 9.25
C SER A 359 17.82 10.68 8.60
N LEU A 360 18.91 9.98 8.27
CA LEU A 360 20.05 10.54 7.56
C LEU A 360 19.66 11.04 6.17
N ALA A 361 18.87 10.28 5.41
CA ALA A 361 18.36 10.72 4.10
C ALA A 361 17.52 12.00 4.20
N ALA A 362 16.70 12.13 5.24
CA ALA A 362 15.89 13.32 5.49
C ALA A 362 16.74 14.54 5.90
N LEU A 363 17.78 14.34 6.72
CA LEU A 363 18.68 15.40 7.19
C LEU A 363 19.64 15.89 6.09
N LEU A 364 20.24 14.97 5.35
CA LEU A 364 21.21 15.25 4.28
C LEU A 364 20.54 15.67 2.97
N GLY A 365 19.24 15.39 2.82
CA GLY A 365 18.46 15.71 1.63
C GLY A 365 18.44 17.21 1.33
N ARG A 366 19.07 17.61 0.21
CA ARG A 366 19.12 19.02 -0.21
C ARG A 366 17.81 19.51 -0.85
N ARG A 367 17.02 18.62 -1.46
CA ARG A 367 15.77 18.98 -2.15
C ARG A 367 14.64 19.30 -1.15
N ARG A 368 13.95 20.42 -1.36
CA ARG A 368 12.85 20.90 -0.51
C ARG A 368 11.51 21.05 -1.25
N ASP A 369 11.47 20.80 -2.55
CA ASP A 369 10.25 20.83 -3.37
C ASP A 369 9.34 19.61 -3.14
N TRP A 370 8.03 19.79 -3.21
CA TRP A 370 7.07 18.69 -3.01
C TRP A 370 7.12 17.62 -4.12
N ARG A 371 7.56 17.99 -5.33
CA ARG A 371 7.66 17.08 -6.46
C ARG A 371 8.69 15.96 -6.23
N SER A 372 9.74 16.22 -5.45
CA SER A 372 10.75 15.20 -5.08
C SER A 372 10.37 14.31 -3.89
N LEU A 373 9.33 14.64 -3.13
CA LEU A 373 8.96 13.92 -1.91
C LEU A 373 8.56 12.44 -2.18
N PRO A 374 7.72 12.10 -3.18
CA PRO A 374 7.34 10.72 -3.43
C PRO A 374 8.51 9.79 -3.73
N ALA A 375 9.54 10.28 -4.42
CA ALA A 375 10.75 9.48 -4.69
C ALA A 375 11.54 9.16 -3.41
N LEU A 376 11.64 10.12 -2.47
CA LEU A 376 12.27 9.87 -1.17
C LEU A 376 11.46 8.86 -0.35
N MET A 377 10.13 9.00 -0.36
CA MET A 377 9.23 8.04 0.30
C MET A 377 9.37 6.65 -0.30
N LEU A 378 9.49 6.53 -1.64
CA LEU A 378 9.67 5.26 -2.34
C LEU A 378 10.94 4.54 -1.85
N PHE A 379 12.08 5.24 -1.85
CA PHE A 379 13.33 4.63 -1.37
C PHE A 379 13.32 4.35 0.14
N ALA A 380 12.64 5.17 0.93
CA ALA A 380 12.48 4.92 2.36
C ALA A 380 11.69 3.63 2.65
N ILE A 381 10.56 3.44 1.96
CA ILE A 381 9.78 2.21 2.13
C ILE A 381 10.53 1.00 1.54
N CYS A 382 11.24 1.14 0.43
CA CYS A 382 12.08 0.06 -0.10
C CYS A 382 13.24 -0.30 0.82
N LEU A 383 13.84 0.67 1.52
CA LEU A 383 14.86 0.39 2.54
C LEU A 383 14.26 -0.41 3.70
N TYR A 384 13.08 -0.02 4.20
CA TYR A 384 12.36 -0.79 5.22
C TYR A 384 12.06 -2.22 4.75
N LEU A 385 11.50 -2.38 3.55
CA LEU A 385 11.16 -3.70 3.00
C LEU A 385 12.40 -4.55 2.68
N ALA A 386 13.56 -3.92 2.43
CA ALA A 386 14.80 -4.64 2.25
C ALA A 386 15.32 -5.26 3.57
N PHE A 387 14.99 -4.65 4.69
CA PHE A 387 15.57 -4.95 6.01
C PHE A 387 14.60 -5.67 6.95
N THR A 388 13.30 -5.63 6.69
CA THR A 388 12.30 -6.38 7.45
C THR A 388 12.42 -7.90 7.18
N PRO A 389 12.18 -8.76 8.20
CA PRO A 389 12.16 -10.21 8.00
C PRO A 389 10.91 -10.72 7.28
N THR A 390 9.86 -9.90 7.22
CA THR A 390 8.53 -10.26 6.69
C THR A 390 8.09 -9.28 5.61
N VAL A 391 7.84 -9.78 4.40
CA VAL A 391 7.38 -9.06 3.20
C VAL A 391 6.25 -9.80 2.49
N HIS A 392 5.02 -9.56 2.92
CA HIS A 392 3.83 -10.11 2.25
C HIS A 392 3.46 -9.35 0.96
N PRO A 393 2.70 -9.98 0.02
CA PRO A 393 2.33 -9.37 -1.26
C PRO A 393 1.79 -7.93 -1.15
N TRP A 394 0.88 -7.68 -0.22
CA TRP A 394 0.25 -6.37 -0.04
C TRP A 394 1.23 -5.28 0.42
N TYR A 395 2.42 -5.59 0.96
CA TYR A 395 3.41 -4.57 1.33
C TYR A 395 4.02 -3.85 0.11
N ALA A 396 4.00 -4.47 -1.07
CA ALA A 396 4.45 -3.84 -2.31
C ALA A 396 3.49 -2.71 -2.79
N SER A 397 2.32 -2.56 -2.16
CA SER A 397 1.36 -1.50 -2.46
C SER A 397 1.88 -0.08 -2.23
N LEU A 398 2.68 0.13 -1.17
CA LEU A 398 3.29 1.43 -0.88
C LEU A 398 4.35 1.84 -1.92
N PRO A 399 5.34 0.99 -2.26
CA PRO A 399 6.21 1.26 -3.40
C PRO A 399 5.43 1.54 -4.69
N LEU A 400 4.40 0.75 -4.98
CA LEU A 400 3.61 0.89 -6.20
C LEU A 400 2.85 2.21 -6.26
N VAL A 401 2.18 2.65 -5.18
CA VAL A 401 1.40 3.90 -5.21
C VAL A 401 2.28 5.14 -5.37
N LEU A 402 3.56 5.05 -4.98
CA LEU A 402 4.54 6.10 -5.15
C LEU A 402 5.18 6.10 -6.55
N ALA A 403 5.24 4.95 -7.22
CA ALA A 403 5.85 4.79 -8.55
C ALA A 403 5.31 5.77 -9.62
N PRO A 404 3.99 6.08 -9.73
CA PRO A 404 3.46 7.08 -10.66
C PRO A 404 4.12 8.46 -10.61
N PHE A 405 4.64 8.85 -9.43
CA PHE A 405 5.30 10.13 -9.20
C PHE A 405 6.81 10.06 -9.46
N THR A 406 7.30 8.98 -10.06
CA THR A 406 8.72 8.74 -10.28
C THR A 406 8.98 8.14 -11.66
N ARG A 407 10.25 8.08 -12.02
CA ARG A 407 10.72 7.35 -13.19
C ARG A 407 10.91 5.84 -12.93
N PHE A 408 10.88 5.41 -11.68
CA PHE A 408 11.21 4.04 -11.28
C PHE A 408 10.01 3.12 -11.49
N ARG A 409 10.24 1.99 -12.16
CA ARG A 409 9.23 0.98 -12.51
C ARG A 409 9.55 -0.40 -11.93
N PHE A 410 10.67 -0.55 -11.22
CA PHE A 410 10.90 -1.75 -10.41
C PHE A 410 9.76 -2.08 -9.43
N PRO A 411 8.99 -1.13 -8.84
CA PRO A 411 7.84 -1.50 -8.00
C PRO A 411 6.75 -2.22 -8.79
N VAL A 412 6.56 -1.88 -10.07
CA VAL A 412 5.60 -2.56 -10.95
C VAL A 412 6.06 -4.00 -11.16
N LEU A 413 7.34 -4.22 -11.50
CA LEU A 413 7.90 -5.57 -11.60
C LEU A 413 7.76 -6.36 -10.30
N TRP A 414 8.03 -5.72 -9.16
CA TRP A 414 7.90 -6.35 -7.85
C TRP A 414 6.49 -6.87 -7.61
N THR A 415 5.46 -6.09 -7.93
CA THR A 415 4.07 -6.57 -7.81
C THR A 415 3.75 -7.77 -8.71
N ALA A 416 4.47 -7.97 -9.81
CA ALA A 416 4.32 -9.16 -10.65
C ALA A 416 4.96 -10.40 -10.01
N LEU A 417 6.11 -10.23 -9.39
CA LEU A 417 6.94 -11.30 -8.85
C LEU A 417 6.52 -11.73 -7.44
N ILE A 418 6.08 -10.79 -6.61
CA ILE A 418 5.72 -11.07 -5.21
C ILE A 418 4.52 -12.01 -5.08
N SER A 419 3.68 -12.14 -6.12
CA SER A 419 2.64 -13.17 -6.13
C SER A 419 3.20 -14.59 -6.15
N LEU A 420 4.48 -14.77 -6.51
CA LEU A 420 5.10 -16.09 -6.53
C LEU A 420 5.27 -16.67 -5.11
N THR A 421 5.23 -15.84 -4.07
CA THR A 421 5.33 -16.29 -2.67
C THR A 421 4.20 -17.22 -2.26
N TYR A 422 3.08 -17.26 -3.00
CA TYR A 422 1.98 -18.18 -2.72
C TYR A 422 2.36 -19.66 -2.85
N ILE A 423 3.46 -19.98 -3.54
CA ILE A 423 4.03 -21.33 -3.57
C ILE A 423 4.33 -21.88 -2.16
N ASN A 424 4.64 -21.00 -1.20
CA ASN A 424 4.99 -21.41 0.16
C ASN A 424 3.79 -22.04 0.90
N TYR A 425 2.58 -21.87 0.39
CA TYR A 425 1.33 -22.45 0.91
C TYR A 425 0.89 -23.71 0.15
N SER A 426 1.62 -24.16 -0.88
CA SER A 426 1.24 -25.31 -1.71
C SER A 426 1.63 -26.68 -1.13
N TYR A 427 2.26 -26.69 0.04
CA TYR A 427 2.74 -27.89 0.72
C TYR A 427 1.88 -28.19 1.96
N PRO A 428 1.86 -29.45 2.47
CA PRO A 428 1.07 -29.80 3.65
C PRO A 428 1.39 -28.96 4.89
N GLU A 429 2.66 -28.60 5.04
CA GLU A 429 3.15 -27.63 6.01
C GLU A 429 3.71 -26.44 5.27
N TYR A 430 3.68 -25.26 5.89
CA TYR A 430 4.30 -24.06 5.32
C TYR A 430 5.80 -24.33 5.07
N ASP A 431 6.23 -24.20 3.82
CA ASP A 431 7.62 -24.40 3.41
C ASP A 431 8.07 -23.28 2.47
N GLU A 432 9.09 -22.53 2.91
CA GLU A 432 9.53 -21.34 2.21
C GLU A 432 10.57 -21.65 1.13
N GLN A 433 10.20 -21.42 -0.13
CA GLN A 433 11.05 -21.68 -1.29
C GLN A 433 12.06 -20.55 -1.51
N LEU A 434 13.21 -20.60 -0.80
CA LEU A 434 14.23 -19.54 -0.82
C LEU A 434 14.82 -19.24 -2.21
N TRP A 435 14.79 -20.17 -3.16
CA TRP A 435 15.23 -19.92 -4.52
C TRP A 435 14.27 -19.00 -5.30
N ILE A 436 12.97 -19.02 -4.97
CA ILE A 436 11.97 -18.07 -5.51
C ILE A 436 12.20 -16.70 -4.91
N VAL A 437 12.43 -16.63 -3.59
CA VAL A 437 12.81 -15.39 -2.90
C VAL A 437 14.05 -14.77 -3.55
N ALA A 438 15.08 -15.58 -3.81
CA ALA A 438 16.29 -15.12 -4.48
C ALA A 438 16.01 -14.62 -5.90
N LEU A 439 15.24 -15.36 -6.71
CA LEU A 439 14.87 -14.96 -8.06
C LEU A 439 14.10 -13.62 -8.08
N GLU A 440 13.11 -13.48 -7.19
CA GLU A 440 12.32 -12.27 -7.02
C GLU A 440 13.24 -11.07 -6.77
N TYR A 441 14.06 -11.13 -5.72
CA TYR A 441 14.89 -9.99 -5.33
C TYR A 441 16.04 -9.72 -6.29
N LEU A 442 16.61 -10.73 -6.97
CA LEU A 442 17.60 -10.52 -8.02
C LEU A 442 17.02 -9.69 -9.18
N LEU A 443 15.79 -10.00 -9.61
CA LEU A 443 15.13 -9.26 -10.70
C LEU A 443 14.70 -7.86 -10.25
N VAL A 444 14.12 -7.73 -9.05
CA VAL A 444 13.69 -6.44 -8.50
C VAL A 444 14.88 -5.51 -8.28
N TYR A 445 15.95 -5.98 -7.62
CA TYR A 445 17.15 -5.19 -7.40
C TYR A 445 17.94 -4.96 -8.68
N GLY A 446 18.01 -5.94 -9.58
CA GLY A 446 18.63 -5.76 -10.90
C GLY A 446 17.99 -4.62 -11.67
N LEU A 447 16.66 -4.58 -11.76
CA LEU A 447 15.94 -3.49 -12.40
C LEU A 447 16.09 -2.18 -11.63
N ALA A 448 15.96 -2.18 -10.30
CA ALA A 448 16.12 -0.97 -9.48
C ALA A 448 17.52 -0.34 -9.66
N LEU A 449 18.58 -1.14 -9.63
CA LEU A 449 19.96 -0.70 -9.83
C LEU A 449 20.17 -0.19 -11.26
N TRP A 450 19.65 -0.89 -12.26
CA TRP A 450 19.70 -0.43 -13.65
C TRP A 450 18.96 0.90 -13.85
N GLU A 451 17.78 1.08 -13.26
CA GLU A 451 17.04 2.35 -13.31
C GLU A 451 17.83 3.46 -12.60
N VAL A 452 18.39 3.21 -11.42
CA VAL A 452 19.22 4.19 -10.71
C VAL A 452 20.45 4.58 -11.55
N TRP A 453 21.13 3.62 -12.17
CA TRP A 453 22.30 3.84 -13.01
C TRP A 453 21.97 4.58 -14.31
N SER A 454 20.99 4.09 -15.08
CA SER A 454 20.59 4.66 -16.38
C SER A 454 20.08 6.10 -16.26
N GLY A 455 19.42 6.45 -15.16
CA GLY A 455 18.98 7.83 -14.94
C GLY A 455 20.07 8.83 -14.58
N ARG A 456 21.32 8.39 -14.38
CA ARG A 456 22.47 9.33 -14.33
C ARG A 456 22.74 9.95 -15.70
N ASN A 457 22.42 9.27 -16.79
CA ASN A 457 22.67 9.74 -18.16
C ASN A 457 21.58 10.67 -18.73
N TRP A 458 20.44 10.85 -18.05
CA TRP A 458 19.35 11.73 -18.48
C TRP A 458 19.36 13.10 -17.76
N MET A 459 20.12 13.26 -16.68
CA MET A 459 20.31 14.58 -16.06
C MET A 459 21.25 15.45 -16.90
N GLY A 460 20.83 15.82 -18.11
CA GLY A 460 21.17 17.10 -18.73
C GLY A 460 22.65 17.50 -18.81
N GLU A 461 23.60 16.57 -18.92
CA GLU A 461 24.94 16.92 -19.39
C GLU A 461 25.05 16.87 -20.93
N GLY A 462 24.08 16.23 -21.61
CA GLY A 462 24.02 16.19 -23.08
C GLY A 462 23.38 17.44 -23.72
N GLU A 463 22.23 17.89 -23.22
CA GLU A 463 21.50 19.02 -23.83
C GLU A 463 22.11 20.38 -23.48
N ILE A 464 22.66 20.57 -22.28
CA ILE A 464 23.28 21.86 -21.89
C ILE A 464 24.60 22.11 -22.65
N VAL A 465 25.30 21.05 -23.09
CA VAL A 465 26.55 21.16 -23.86
C VAL A 465 26.29 21.42 -25.34
N GLU A 466 25.23 20.84 -25.92
CA GLU A 466 24.85 21.13 -27.31
C GLU A 466 24.25 22.53 -27.48
N ASP A 467 23.46 23.00 -26.51
CA ASP A 467 22.85 24.34 -26.59
C ASP A 467 23.90 25.45 -26.41
N ARG A 468 24.92 25.24 -25.57
CA ARG A 468 26.09 26.13 -25.49
C ARG A 468 26.99 26.09 -26.72
N ARG A 469 27.11 24.93 -27.40
CA ARG A 469 27.85 24.81 -28.67
C ARG A 469 27.11 25.46 -29.84
N ARG A 470 25.78 25.47 -29.84
CA ARG A 470 24.97 26.18 -30.84
C ARG A 470 24.95 27.69 -30.59
N ALA A 471 24.79 28.13 -29.33
CA ALA A 471 24.88 29.54 -28.96
C ALA A 471 26.29 30.13 -29.17
N GLY A 472 27.34 29.36 -28.92
CA GLY A 472 28.73 29.79 -29.15
C GLY A 472 29.16 29.84 -30.62
N LYS A 473 28.46 29.13 -31.52
CA LYS A 473 28.69 29.20 -32.98
C LYS A 473 27.83 30.25 -33.70
N ALA A 474 26.72 30.66 -33.09
CA ALA A 474 25.86 31.73 -33.59
C ALA A 474 26.38 33.15 -33.25
N GLY A 475 27.33 33.27 -32.32
CA GLY A 475 27.90 34.55 -31.88
C GLY A 475 29.22 34.96 -32.54
N THR A 476 29.67 34.30 -33.61
CA THR A 476 30.92 34.64 -34.31
C THR A 476 30.78 34.93 -35.81
N ASN A 477 29.55 35.05 -36.31
CA ASN A 477 29.26 35.53 -37.67
C ASN A 477 28.07 36.49 -37.60
N GLU A 478 28.32 37.73 -37.17
CA GLU A 478 27.72 39.00 -37.65
C GLU A 478 28.21 40.17 -36.79
#